data_AF-A0AAX3B9R9-F1
#
_entry.id   AF-A0AAX3B9R9-F1
#
_cell.length_a   1.000
_cell.length_b   1.000
_cell.length_c   1.000
_cell.angle_alpha   90.00
_cell.angle_beta   90.00
_cell.angle_gamma   90.00
#
_symmetry.space_group_name_H-M   'P 1'
#
loop_
_entity.id
_entity.type
_entity.pdbx_description
1 polymer ?
#
loop_
_entity_poly.entity_id
_entity_poly.type
_entity_poly.pdbx_seq_one_letter_code
_entity_poly.pdbx_strand_id
1 'polypeptide(L)'
;MFKLSFKIINICLFVFVGLFLINNKKLYALPGIDLNVRKNQIQAEINSLIIELENVFNDRNIDSSTRLISMVTIREKIDNELNNLSEINRQISRRYIYNLQRNNNQNR
;
A
#
# COMPACT_ATOMS: atom_id res chain seq x y z
N MET A 1 -35.48 21.88 34.26
CA MET A 1 -35.89 21.49 32.88
C MET A 1 -34.73 21.41 31.89
N PHE A 2 -33.74 22.32 31.92
CA PHE A 2 -32.60 22.36 30.97
C PHE A 2 -31.60 21.17 31.02
N LYS A 3 -31.40 20.53 32.18
CA LYS A 3 -30.45 19.41 32.33
C LYS A 3 -30.82 18.16 31.51
N LEU A 4 -32.12 17.91 31.31
CA LEU A 4 -32.60 16.74 30.57
C LEU A 4 -32.41 16.93 29.06
N SER A 5 -32.72 18.12 28.56
CA SER A 5 -32.56 18.50 27.15
C SER A 5 -31.10 18.45 26.70
N PHE A 6 -30.15 18.90 27.55
CA PHE A 6 -28.71 18.83 27.24
C PHE A 6 -28.19 17.39 27.12
N LYS A 7 -28.67 16.47 27.97
CA LYS A 7 -28.32 15.04 27.88
C LYS A 7 -28.81 14.42 26.58
N ILE A 8 -30.04 14.73 26.17
CA ILE A 8 -30.64 14.21 24.94
C ILE A 8 -29.86 14.74 23.72
N ILE A 9 -29.54 16.04 23.70
CA ILE A 9 -28.75 16.66 22.61
C ILE A 9 -27.38 16.00 22.47
N ASN A 10 -26.68 15.74 23.58
CA ASN A 10 -25.38 15.05 23.55
C ASN A 10 -25.48 13.62 23.02
N ILE A 11 -26.52 12.88 23.40
CA ILE A 11 -26.76 11.51 22.88
C ILE A 11 -27.04 11.56 21.38
N CYS A 12 -27.88 12.49 20.92
CA CYS A 12 -28.17 12.66 19.50
C CYS A 12 -26.90 13.03 18.70
N LEU A 13 -26.08 13.94 19.21
CA LEU A 13 -24.79 14.32 18.61
C LEU A 13 -23.84 13.12 18.50
N PHE A 14 -23.73 12.32 19.56
CA PHE A 14 -22.88 11.12 19.56
C PHE A 14 -23.31 10.10 18.51
N VAL A 15 -24.62 9.85 18.38
CA VAL A 15 -25.18 8.96 17.36
C VAL A 15 -24.93 9.51 15.95
N PHE A 16 -25.09 10.83 15.76
CA PHE A 16 -24.87 11.47 14.46
C PHE A 16 -23.40 11.41 14.04
N VAL A 17 -22.48 11.68 14.97
CA VAL A 17 -21.03 11.59 14.73
C VAL A 17 -20.62 10.14 14.47
N GLY A 18 -21.16 9.17 15.21
CA GLY A 18 -20.91 7.75 14.99
C GLY A 18 -21.37 7.29 13.59
N LEU A 19 -22.59 7.66 13.20
CA LEU A 19 -23.11 7.41 11.84
C LEU A 19 -22.28 8.10 10.76
N PHE A 20 -21.85 9.34 11.00
CA PHE A 20 -21.01 10.08 10.07
C PHE A 20 -19.64 9.42 9.86
N LEU A 21 -19.02 8.91 10.93
CA LEU A 21 -17.74 8.18 10.85
C LEU A 21 -17.89 6.82 10.15
N ILE A 22 -18.99 6.09 10.38
CA ILE A 22 -19.26 4.81 9.70
C ILE A 22 -19.55 5.00 8.21
N ASN A 23 -20.29 6.05 7.84
CA ASN A 23 -20.64 6.32 6.45
C ASN A 23 -19.50 6.95 5.64
N ASN A 24 -18.60 7.71 6.28
CA ASN A 24 -17.44 8.29 5.60
C ASN A 24 -16.24 7.32 5.59
N LYS A 25 -16.39 6.17 4.91
CA LYS A 25 -15.28 5.25 4.60
C LYS A 25 -14.12 5.90 3.80
N LYS A 26 -14.29 7.15 3.37
CA LYS A 26 -13.30 7.94 2.61
C LYS A 26 -12.33 8.74 3.48
N LEU A 27 -12.50 8.78 4.82
CA LEU A 27 -11.62 9.55 5.71
C LEU A 27 -10.20 8.97 5.85
N TYR A 28 -9.93 7.76 5.32
CA TYR A 28 -8.63 7.09 5.37
C TYR A 28 -7.86 7.13 4.05
N ALA A 29 -8.04 8.17 3.23
CA ALA A 29 -7.06 8.43 2.20
C ALA A 29 -5.82 9.05 2.87
N LEU A 30 -4.90 8.21 3.35
CA LEU A 30 -3.56 8.64 3.73
C LEU A 30 -3.01 9.51 2.58
N PRO A 31 -2.84 10.83 2.76
CA PRO A 31 -2.13 11.61 1.78
C PRO A 31 -0.65 11.33 1.99
N GLY A 32 0.08 10.97 0.94
CA GLY A 32 1.52 11.25 0.96
C GLY A 32 2.48 10.26 0.31
N ILE A 33 2.05 9.07 -0.11
CA ILE A 33 2.94 8.23 -0.92
C ILE A 33 2.58 8.40 -2.39
N ASP A 34 3.48 9.04 -3.13
CA ASP A 34 3.48 9.00 -4.58
C ASP A 34 3.71 7.54 -5.00
N LEU A 35 2.63 6.90 -5.46
CA LEU A 35 2.64 5.49 -5.85
C LEU A 35 3.58 5.25 -7.03
N ASN A 36 3.82 6.24 -7.90
CA ASN A 36 4.76 6.10 -9.01
C ASN A 36 6.21 6.14 -8.50
N VAL A 37 6.50 7.02 -7.53
CA VAL A 37 7.81 7.03 -6.87
C VAL A 37 8.05 5.71 -6.14
N ARG A 38 7.08 5.21 -5.36
CA ARG A 38 7.22 3.93 -4.68
C ARG A 38 7.37 2.75 -5.65
N LYS A 39 6.64 2.76 -6.77
CA LYS A 39 6.80 1.78 -7.85
C LYS A 39 8.24 1.76 -8.38
N ASN A 40 8.82 2.93 -8.65
CA ASN A 40 10.19 3.05 -9.14
C ASN A 40 11.22 2.58 -8.11
N GLN A 41 11.00 2.86 -6.82
CA GLN A 41 11.85 2.36 -5.73
C GLN A 41 11.83 0.84 -5.66
N ILE A 42 10.66 0.21 -5.68
CA ILE A 42 10.53 -1.26 -5.68
C ILE A 42 11.23 -1.87 -6.89
N GLN A 43 11.10 -1.24 -8.08
CA GLN A 43 11.81 -1.71 -9.27
C GLN A 43 13.33 -1.63 -9.12
N ALA A 44 13.85 -0.57 -8.51
CA ALA A 44 15.27 -0.43 -8.21
C ALA A 44 15.75 -1.46 -7.16
N GLU A 45 14.94 -1.74 -6.14
CA GLU A 45 15.21 -2.78 -5.13
C GLU A 45 15.27 -4.16 -5.78
N ILE A 46 14.33 -4.51 -6.68
CA ILE A 46 14.35 -5.76 -7.46
C ILE A 46 15.63 -5.86 -8.30
N ASN A 47 15.99 -4.79 -9.03
CA ASN A 47 17.20 -4.79 -9.86
C ASN A 47 18.46 -4.98 -9.02
N SER A 48 18.53 -4.35 -7.84
CA SER A 48 19.64 -4.54 -6.90
C SER A 48 19.75 -5.98 -6.42
N LEU A 49 18.62 -6.63 -6.10
CA LEU A 49 18.58 -8.03 -5.69
C LEU A 49 18.99 -8.99 -6.81
N ILE A 50 18.64 -8.68 -8.07
CA ILE A 50 19.09 -9.46 -9.23
C ILE A 50 20.63 -9.38 -9.36
N ILE A 51 21.20 -8.19 -9.21
CA ILE A 51 22.67 -8.01 -9.22
C ILE A 51 23.31 -8.77 -8.05
N GLU A 52 22.72 -8.71 -6.85
CA GLU A 52 23.18 -9.48 -5.69
C GLU A 52 23.16 -10.99 -5.97
N LEU A 53 22.09 -11.48 -6.60
CA LEU A 53 21.95 -12.89 -6.99
C LEU A 53 23.05 -13.31 -7.98
N GLU A 54 23.32 -12.49 -9.00
CA GLU A 54 24.39 -12.74 -9.97
C GLU A 54 25.77 -12.75 -9.31
N ASN A 55 26.02 -11.82 -8.39
CA ASN A 55 27.27 -11.77 -7.64
C ASN A 55 27.46 -13.02 -6.79
N VAL A 56 26.43 -13.42 -6.03
CA VAL A 56 26.47 -14.65 -5.21
C VAL A 56 26.67 -15.87 -6.09
N PHE A 57 25.99 -15.96 -7.23
CA PHE A 57 26.15 -17.08 -8.18
C PHE A 57 27.59 -17.19 -8.71
N ASN A 58 28.21 -16.06 -9.03
CA ASN A 58 29.56 -15.99 -9.58
C ASN A 58 30.67 -16.07 -8.51
N ASP A 59 30.35 -15.90 -7.23
CA ASP A 59 31.33 -15.98 -6.15
C ASP A 59 31.76 -17.44 -5.89
N ARG A 60 32.98 -17.74 -6.35
CA ARG A 60 33.63 -19.04 -6.18
C ARG A 60 34.34 -19.20 -4.85
N ASN A 61 34.47 -18.13 -4.06
CA ASN A 61 35.08 -18.17 -2.73
C ASN A 61 34.12 -18.73 -1.68
N ILE A 62 32.81 -18.73 -1.98
CA ILE A 62 31.77 -19.30 -1.14
C ILE A 62 31.53 -20.76 -1.56
N ASP A 63 31.40 -21.65 -0.57
CA ASP A 63 31.06 -23.05 -0.83
C ASP A 63 29.68 -23.18 -1.49
N SER A 64 29.45 -24.30 -2.18
CA SER A 64 28.24 -24.50 -2.96
C SER A 64 26.96 -24.52 -2.12
N SER A 65 27.00 -24.97 -0.87
CA SER A 65 25.83 -25.04 0.01
C SER A 65 25.45 -23.64 0.47
N THR A 66 26.42 -22.89 0.99
CA THR A 66 26.20 -21.50 1.43
C THR A 66 25.77 -20.60 0.28
N ARG A 67 26.34 -20.78 -0.92
CA ARG A 67 25.93 -20.07 -2.13
C ARG A 67 24.47 -20.38 -2.48
N LEU A 68 24.08 -21.65 -2.49
CA LEU A 68 22.69 -22.04 -2.78
C LEU A 68 21.70 -21.46 -1.78
N ILE A 69 22.00 -21.53 -0.48
CA ILE A 69 21.15 -20.97 0.58
C ILE A 69 20.97 -19.46 0.36
N SER A 70 22.06 -18.75 0.10
CA SER A 70 22.04 -17.30 -0.16
C SER A 70 21.18 -16.97 -1.39
N MET A 71 21.33 -17.73 -2.49
CA MET A 71 20.51 -17.55 -3.70
C MET A 71 19.01 -17.78 -3.42
N VAL A 72 18.66 -18.79 -2.63
CA VAL A 72 17.25 -19.04 -2.25
C VAL A 72 16.69 -17.87 -1.44
N THR A 73 17.43 -17.37 -0.45
CA THR A 73 17.01 -16.21 0.35
C THR A 73 16.85 -14.95 -0.52
N ILE A 74 17.77 -14.69 -1.45
CA ILE A 74 17.65 -13.55 -2.36
C ILE A 74 16.43 -13.70 -3.27
N ARG A 75 16.18 -14.92 -3.78
CA ARG A 75 14.98 -15.22 -4.58
C ARG A 75 13.70 -14.93 -3.82
N GLU A 76 13.59 -15.36 -2.55
CA GLU A 76 12.42 -15.08 -1.72
C GLU A 76 12.19 -13.58 -1.53
N LYS A 77 13.26 -12.80 -1.36
CA LYS A 77 13.18 -11.33 -1.31
C LYS A 77 12.67 -10.74 -2.64
N ILE A 78 13.16 -11.23 -3.78
CA ILE A 78 12.69 -10.81 -5.11
C ILE A 78 11.19 -11.11 -5.26
N ASP A 79 10.74 -12.31 -4.89
CA ASP A 79 9.33 -12.70 -4.97
C ASP A 79 8.44 -11.78 -4.10
N ASN A 80 8.91 -11.42 -2.90
CA ASN A 80 8.22 -10.46 -2.03
C ASN A 80 8.13 -9.07 -2.67
N GLU A 81 9.21 -8.56 -3.26
CA GLU A 81 9.18 -7.25 -3.91
C GLU A 81 8.34 -7.24 -5.19
N LEU A 82 8.28 -8.34 -5.94
CA LEU A 82 7.36 -8.50 -7.06
C LEU A 82 5.89 -8.47 -6.61
N ASN A 83 5.58 -9.09 -5.47
CA ASN A 83 4.25 -9.00 -4.86
C ASN A 83 3.92 -7.56 -4.44
N ASN A 84 4.88 -6.85 -3.83
CA ASN A 84 4.72 -5.44 -3.48
C ASN A 84 4.47 -4.56 -4.73
N LEU A 85 5.21 -4.80 -5.81
CA LEU A 85 5.05 -4.10 -7.07
C LEU A 85 3.65 -4.31 -7.67
N SER A 86 3.16 -5.55 -7.63
CA SER A 86 1.81 -5.91 -8.07
C SER A 86 0.75 -5.16 -7.26
N GLU A 87 0.90 -5.09 -5.94
CA GLU A 87 -0.03 -4.37 -5.06
C GLU A 87 -0.05 -2.86 -5.35
N ILE A 88 1.12 -2.24 -5.54
CA ILE A 88 1.21 -0.82 -5.90
C ILE A 88 0.52 -0.55 -7.24
N ASN A 89 0.75 -1.39 -8.26
CA ASN A 89 0.07 -1.25 -9.55
C ASN A 89 -1.45 -1.38 -9.39
N ARG A 90 -1.93 -2.31 -8.56
CA ARG A 90 -3.36 -2.46 -8.25
C ARG A 90 -3.93 -1.21 -7.61
N GLN A 91 -3.20 -0.58 -6.68
CA GLN A 91 -3.62 0.67 -6.05
C GLN A 91 -3.68 1.83 -7.05
N ILE A 92 -2.69 1.97 -7.94
CA ILE A 92 -2.68 2.98 -9.01
C ILE A 92 -3.93 2.83 -9.88
N SER A 93 -4.21 1.61 -10.36
CA SER A 93 -5.38 1.33 -11.18
C SER A 93 -6.70 1.67 -10.47
N ARG A 94 -6.83 1.35 -9.17
CA ARG A 94 -8.02 1.72 -8.38
C ARG A 94 -8.18 3.24 -8.29
N ARG A 95 -7.11 3.99 -8.02
CA ARG A 95 -7.14 5.46 -7.99
C ARG A 95 -7.57 6.04 -9.33
N TYR A 96 -7.05 5.49 -10.42
CA TYR A 96 -7.44 5.89 -11.77
C TYR A 96 -8.95 5.69 -12.03
N ILE A 97 -9.48 4.50 -11.74
CA ILE A 97 -10.91 4.19 -11.91
C ILE A 97 -11.79 5.12 -11.06
N TYR A 98 -11.42 5.37 -9.79
CA TYR A 98 -12.18 6.28 -8.92
C TYR A 98 -12.18 7.72 -9.43
N ASN A 99 -11.05 8.19 -9.97
CA ASN A 99 -10.96 9.53 -10.55
C ASN A 99 -11.83 9.65 -11.81
N LEU A 100 -11.85 8.63 -12.68
CA LEU A 100 -12.73 8.59 -13.85
C LEU A 100 -14.22 8.64 -13.45
N GLN A 101 -14.62 7.84 -12.46
CA GLN A 101 -16.00 7.85 -11.95
C GLN A 101 -16.39 9.20 -11.36
N ARG A 102 -15.47 9.84 -10.61
CA ARG A 102 -15.69 11.18 -10.07
C ARG A 102 -15.90 12.21 -11.17
N ASN A 103 -15.04 12.22 -12.19
CA ASN A 103 -15.14 13.16 -13.30
C ASN A 103 -16.45 12.98 -14.09
N ASN A 104 -16.85 11.73 -14.36
CA ASN A 104 -18.11 11.44 -15.04
C ASN A 104 -19.34 11.90 -14.25
N ASN A 105 -19.31 11.79 -12.92
CA ASN A 105 -20.41 12.23 -12.06
C ASN A 105 -20.48 13.76 -11.90
N GLN A 106 -19.37 14.48 -12.10
CA GLN A 106 -19.33 15.95 -12.06
C GLN A 106 -19.78 16.60 -13.39
N ASN A 107 -19.72 15.85 -14.49
CA ASN A 107 -20.14 16.29 -15.82
C ASN A 107 -21.60 15.92 -16.16
N ARG A 108 -22.37 15.46 -15.17
CA ARG A 108 -23.82 15.18 -15.27
C ARG A 108 -24.58 16.19 -14.43
#